data_AF-A0A0P8XBV5-F1
#
_entry.id   AF-A0A0P8XBV5-F1
#
_cell.length_a   1.000
_cell.length_b   1.000
_cell.length_c   1.000
_cell.angle_alpha   90.00
_cell.angle_beta   90.00
_cell.angle_gamma   90.00
#
_symmetry.space_group_name_H-M   'P 1'
#
loop_
_entity.id
_entity.type
_entity.pdbx_description
1 polymer ?
#
loop_
_entity_poly.entity_id
_entity_poly.type
_entity_poly.pdbx_seq_one_letter_code
_entity_poly.pdbx_strand_id
1 'polypeptide(L)'
;MKKVLSFLFIALLLVSTFSTYSWWQCREEKKKMLVQIYNEFEVNRWELEHMGETFQHLLQNNISNDILLLYLEKYQHHVLVLDNVFEILNSHSGEEKYWKLHIAMVNLFDALNSMRDNPESLRENLQGNLGALRKFDKLFKELSHYQSPNEIPNELVENFLEVSKELSEK
;
A
#
# COMPACT_ATOMS: atom_id res chain seq x y z
N MET A 1 3.05 -59.58 9.44
CA MET A 1 3.30 -58.68 8.28
C MET A 1 2.05 -57.91 7.84
N LYS A 2 0.97 -58.54 7.36
CA LYS A 2 -0.24 -57.80 6.90
C LYS A 2 -0.86 -56.83 7.94
N LYS A 3 -1.00 -57.24 9.20
CA LYS A 3 -1.54 -56.38 10.28
C LYS A 3 -0.61 -55.19 10.61
N VAL A 4 0.70 -55.40 10.54
CA VAL A 4 1.71 -54.34 10.77
C VAL A 4 1.70 -53.35 9.61
N LEU A 5 1.63 -53.82 8.36
CA LEU A 5 1.46 -52.96 7.20
C LEU A 5 0.14 -52.16 7.26
N SER A 6 -0.96 -52.81 7.62
CA SER A 6 -2.26 -52.14 7.79
C SER A 6 -2.20 -51.04 8.85
N PHE A 7 -1.54 -51.30 9.98
CA PHE A 7 -1.35 -50.31 11.03
C PHE A 7 -0.49 -49.12 10.56
N LEU A 8 0.62 -49.40 9.85
CA LEU A 8 1.47 -48.36 9.25
C LEU A 8 0.70 -47.50 8.24
N PHE A 9 -0.14 -48.11 7.40
CA PHE A 9 -0.99 -47.37 6.46
C PHE A 9 -1.99 -46.46 7.17
N ILE A 10 -2.64 -46.95 8.23
CA ILE A 10 -3.58 -46.15 9.03
C ILE A 10 -2.83 -44.98 9.70
N ALA A 11 -1.66 -45.22 10.27
CA ALA A 11 -0.84 -44.17 10.89
C ALA A 11 -0.40 -43.10 9.86
N LEU A 12 0.03 -43.51 8.66
CA LEU A 12 0.39 -42.58 7.58
C LEU A 12 -0.81 -41.74 7.11
N LEU A 13 -2.00 -42.35 6.99
CA LEU A 13 -3.22 -41.63 6.65
C LEU A 13 -3.55 -40.58 7.71
N LEU A 14 -3.45 -40.92 8.99
CA LEU A 14 -3.68 -39.99 10.10
C LEU A 14 -2.67 -38.84 10.12
N VAL A 15 -1.38 -39.13 9.90
CA VAL A 15 -0.34 -38.09 9.81
C VAL A 15 -0.59 -37.20 8.60
N SER A 16 -0.96 -37.77 7.45
CA SER A 16 -1.26 -37.01 6.24
C SER A 16 -2.48 -36.08 6.42
N THR A 17 -3.57 -36.59 6.98
CA THR A 17 -4.77 -35.77 7.23
C THR A 17 -4.49 -34.67 8.25
N PHE A 18 -3.79 -34.98 9.34
CA PHE A 18 -3.41 -33.99 10.35
C PHE A 18 -2.47 -32.91 9.79
N SER A 19 -1.47 -33.31 8.99
CA SER A 19 -0.54 -32.38 8.34
C SER A 19 -1.25 -31.48 7.35
N THR A 20 -2.17 -32.04 6.55
CA THR A 20 -2.97 -31.29 5.59
C THR A 20 -3.87 -30.28 6.29
N TYR A 21 -4.55 -30.69 7.37
CA TYR A 21 -5.39 -29.81 8.17
C TYR A 21 -4.59 -28.68 8.82
N SER A 22 -3.46 -29.00 9.45
CA SER A 22 -2.59 -28.02 10.09
C SER A 22 -2.04 -27.01 9.08
N TRP A 23 -1.66 -27.48 7.89
CA TRP A 23 -1.23 -26.61 6.79
C TRP A 23 -2.34 -25.68 6.32
N TRP A 24 -3.55 -26.20 6.14
CA TRP A 24 -4.72 -25.40 5.75
C TRP A 24 -5.05 -24.33 6.79
N GLN A 25 -5.06 -24.70 8.07
CA GLN A 25 -5.30 -23.76 9.17
C GLN A 25 -4.26 -22.63 9.20
N CYS A 26 -2.97 -22.98 9.09
CA CYS A 26 -1.89 -21.99 9.04
C CYS A 26 -2.04 -21.03 7.85
N ARG A 27 -2.46 -21.53 6.68
CA ARG A 27 -2.75 -20.70 5.52
C ARG A 27 -3.90 -19.72 5.77
N GLU A 28 -4.99 -20.18 6.39
CA GLU A 28 -6.13 -19.33 6.73
C GLU A 28 -5.79 -18.26 7.78
N GLU A 29 -5.02 -18.62 8.80
CA GLU A 29 -4.52 -17.66 9.81
C GLU A 29 -3.62 -16.60 9.17
N LYS A 30 -2.70 -17.01 8.30
CA LYS A 30 -1.85 -16.08 7.53
C LYS A 30 -2.69 -15.12 6.68
N LYS A 31 -3.71 -15.62 5.99
CA LYS A 31 -4.60 -14.78 5.16
C LYS A 31 -5.32 -13.73 6.03
N LYS A 32 -5.85 -14.12 7.19
CA LYS A 32 -6.49 -13.19 8.14
C LYS A 32 -5.53 -12.14 8.65
N MET A 33 -4.30 -12.54 8.99
CA MET A 33 -3.24 -11.62 9.42
C MET A 33 -2.93 -10.57 8.34
N LEU A 34 -2.81 -10.96 7.07
CA LEU A 34 -2.54 -10.02 5.97
C LEU A 34 -3.71 -9.04 5.75
N VAL A 35 -4.96 -9.50 5.87
CA VAL A 35 -6.14 -8.62 5.85
C VAL A 35 -6.09 -7.64 7.03
N GLN A 36 -5.72 -8.10 8.22
CA GLN A 36 -5.63 -7.24 9.40
C GLN A 36 -4.54 -6.17 9.23
N ILE A 37 -3.35 -6.54 8.76
CA ILE A 37 -2.26 -5.59 8.45
C ILE A 37 -2.74 -4.56 7.42
N TYR A 38 -3.48 -5.01 6.41
CA TYR A 38 -4.03 -4.11 5.39
C TYR A 38 -5.06 -3.13 5.96
N ASN A 39 -5.88 -3.56 6.94
CA ASN A 39 -6.86 -2.67 7.54
C ASN A 39 -6.28 -1.79 8.66
N GLU A 40 -5.13 -2.14 9.23
CA GLU A 40 -4.49 -1.33 10.28
C GLU A 40 -4.05 0.05 9.77
N PHE A 41 -3.83 0.20 8.45
CA PHE A 41 -3.44 1.47 7.86
C PHE A 41 -4.60 2.32 7.33
N GLU A 42 -5.88 1.94 7.54
CA GLU A 42 -7.03 2.67 6.98
C GLU A 42 -6.97 4.18 7.20
N VAL A 43 -6.49 4.62 8.38
CA VAL A 43 -6.31 6.04 8.70
C VAL A 43 -5.31 6.72 7.76
N ASN A 44 -4.18 6.08 7.46
CA ASN A 44 -3.16 6.62 6.55
C ASN A 44 -3.71 6.74 5.12
N ARG A 45 -4.47 5.74 4.67
CA ARG A 45 -5.16 5.79 3.37
C ARG A 45 -6.15 6.96 3.35
N TRP A 46 -7.02 7.09 4.36
CA TRP A 46 -8.00 8.17 4.45
C TRP A 46 -7.36 9.56 4.42
N GLU A 47 -6.23 9.75 5.09
CA GLU A 47 -5.50 11.02 5.04
C GLU A 47 -4.99 11.34 3.63
N LEU A 48 -4.56 10.33 2.87
CA LEU A 48 -4.07 10.51 1.50
C LEU A 48 -5.17 10.67 0.45
N GLU A 49 -6.42 10.34 0.75
CA GLU A 49 -7.58 10.56 -0.14
C GLU A 49 -7.84 12.04 -0.47
N HIS A 50 -7.22 12.94 0.30
CA HIS A 50 -7.40 14.39 0.21
C HIS A 50 -6.09 15.16 0.11
N MET A 51 -4.97 14.51 -0.17
CA MET A 51 -3.65 15.15 -0.23
C MET A 51 -3.60 16.26 -1.29
N GLY A 52 -3.96 15.94 -2.54
CA GLY A 52 -3.96 16.88 -3.65
C GLY A 52 -4.96 18.02 -3.47
N GLU A 53 -6.19 17.69 -3.04
CA GLU A 53 -7.23 18.67 -2.69
C GLU A 53 -6.77 19.64 -1.58
N THR A 54 -6.11 19.12 -0.54
CA THR A 54 -5.58 19.91 0.56
C THR A 54 -4.49 20.85 0.07
N PHE A 55 -3.50 20.36 -0.68
CA PHE A 55 -2.47 21.23 -1.26
C PHE A 55 -3.05 22.28 -2.19
N GLN A 56 -4.05 21.93 -3.01
CA GLN A 56 -4.74 22.90 -3.84
C GLN A 56 -5.32 24.03 -3.00
N HIS A 57 -6.03 23.69 -1.92
CA HIS A 57 -6.63 24.67 -1.02
C HIS A 57 -5.57 25.56 -0.35
N LEU A 58 -4.49 24.98 0.17
CA LEU A 58 -3.41 25.73 0.82
C LEU A 58 -2.70 26.68 -0.16
N LEU A 59 -2.46 26.23 -1.40
CA LEU A 59 -1.86 27.04 -2.45
C LEU A 59 -2.74 28.22 -2.83
N GLN A 60 -4.05 27.98 -3.05
CA GLN A 60 -5.04 29.01 -3.43
C GLN A 60 -5.22 30.10 -2.35
N ASN A 61 -5.05 29.75 -1.08
CA ASN A 61 -5.18 30.68 0.05
C ASN A 61 -3.85 31.33 0.45
N ASN A 62 -2.80 31.22 -0.36
CA ASN A 62 -1.48 31.82 -0.10
C ASN A 62 -0.91 31.51 1.29
N ILE A 63 -1.12 30.26 1.73
CA ILE A 63 -0.62 29.79 3.02
C ILE A 63 0.92 29.81 3.06
N SER A 64 1.51 30.04 4.25
CA SER A 64 2.96 30.10 4.41
C SER A 64 3.65 28.78 4.03
N ASN A 65 4.90 28.87 3.57
CA ASN A 65 5.71 27.69 3.24
C ASN A 65 5.89 26.75 4.44
N ASP A 66 5.99 27.29 5.66
CA ASP A 66 6.07 26.48 6.89
C ASP A 66 4.86 25.55 7.06
N ILE A 67 3.65 26.02 6.72
CA ILE A 67 2.44 25.19 6.80
C ILE A 67 2.40 24.21 5.63
N LEU A 68 2.85 24.60 4.43
CA LEU A 68 2.98 23.67 3.31
C LEU A 68 3.94 22.52 3.64
N LEU A 69 5.07 22.81 4.27
CA LEU A 69 6.05 21.82 4.75
C LEU A 69 5.43 20.89 5.79
N LEU A 70 4.69 21.43 6.76
CA LEU A 70 4.00 20.61 7.78
C LEU A 70 3.06 19.58 7.16
N TYR A 71 2.23 20.00 6.18
CA TYR A 71 1.33 19.08 5.48
C TYR A 71 2.09 18.08 4.61
N LEU A 72 3.18 18.51 3.98
CA LEU A 72 4.02 17.64 3.18
C LEU A 72 4.71 16.56 4.01
N GLU A 73 5.27 16.90 5.17
CA GLU A 73 5.82 15.93 6.12
C GLU A 73 4.74 14.96 6.63
N LYS A 74 3.54 15.47 6.92
CA LYS A 74 2.39 14.63 7.30
C LYS A 74 2.10 13.58 6.23
N TYR A 75 1.95 14.01 4.97
CA TYR A 75 1.64 13.07 3.89
C TYR A 75 2.78 12.12 3.57
N GLN A 76 4.04 12.55 3.66
CA GLN A 76 5.21 11.67 3.56
C GLN A 76 5.13 10.52 4.57
N HIS A 77 4.78 10.82 5.82
CA HIS A 77 4.65 9.80 6.85
C HIS A 77 3.56 8.76 6.50
N HIS A 78 2.39 9.22 6.04
CA HIS A 78 1.31 8.32 5.63
C HIS A 78 1.69 7.45 4.42
N VAL A 79 2.39 8.01 3.43
CA VAL A 79 2.90 7.26 2.27
C VAL A 79 3.90 6.20 2.71
N LEU A 80 4.83 6.53 3.60
CA LEU A 80 5.81 5.58 4.14
C LEU A 80 5.14 4.40 4.88
N VAL A 81 4.05 4.65 5.61
CA VAL A 81 3.32 3.56 6.27
C VAL A 81 2.71 2.61 5.23
N LEU A 82 2.07 3.15 4.20
CA LEU A 82 1.48 2.36 3.11
C LEU A 82 2.53 1.58 2.31
N ASP A 83 3.67 2.21 2.05
CA ASP A 83 4.84 1.58 1.43
C ASP A 83 5.23 0.29 2.15
N ASN A 84 5.50 0.39 3.46
CA ASN A 84 5.84 -0.75 4.31
C ASN A 84 4.75 -1.83 4.30
N VAL A 85 3.47 -1.44 4.29
CA VAL A 85 2.39 -2.43 4.26
C VAL A 85 2.39 -3.20 2.94
N PHE A 86 2.52 -2.53 1.80
CA PHE A 86 2.58 -3.21 0.52
C PHE A 86 3.83 -4.08 0.37
N GLU A 87 4.97 -3.68 0.95
CA GLU A 87 6.17 -4.51 1.04
C GLU A 87 5.92 -5.80 1.85
N ILE A 88 5.27 -5.68 3.03
CA ILE A 88 4.91 -6.82 3.88
C ILE A 88 3.94 -7.75 3.14
N LEU A 89 2.90 -7.18 2.50
CA LEU A 89 1.94 -7.95 1.71
C LEU A 89 2.63 -8.71 0.57
N ASN A 90 3.55 -8.07 -0.16
CA ASN A 90 4.36 -8.70 -1.19
C ASN A 90 5.22 -9.84 -0.62
N SER A 91 5.98 -9.57 0.44
CA SER A 91 6.91 -10.52 1.07
C SER A 91 6.21 -11.78 1.57
N HIS A 92 4.94 -11.68 1.99
CA HIS A 92 4.19 -12.81 2.51
C HIS A 92 3.25 -13.47 1.49
N SER A 93 2.74 -12.77 0.49
CA SER A 93 1.87 -13.37 -0.54
C SER A 93 2.63 -13.84 -1.78
N GLY A 94 3.73 -13.16 -2.14
CA GLY A 94 4.43 -13.32 -3.42
C GLY A 94 3.67 -12.74 -4.62
N GLU A 95 2.59 -11.98 -4.42
CA GLU A 95 1.81 -11.40 -5.51
C GLU A 95 2.42 -10.08 -6.01
N GLU A 96 2.75 -10.05 -7.31
CA GLU A 96 3.37 -8.91 -7.99
C GLU A 96 2.60 -7.59 -7.82
N LYS A 97 1.28 -7.66 -7.67
CA LYS A 97 0.44 -6.47 -7.52
C LYS A 97 0.81 -5.64 -6.28
N TYR A 98 1.23 -6.29 -5.19
CA TYR A 98 1.67 -5.59 -3.99
C TYR A 98 3.06 -4.97 -4.18
N TRP A 99 3.94 -5.63 -4.94
CA TRP A 99 5.21 -5.03 -5.34
C TRP A 99 5.01 -3.76 -6.16
N LYS A 100 4.07 -3.76 -7.11
CA LYS A 100 3.74 -2.56 -7.90
C LYS A 100 3.19 -1.41 -7.05
N LEU A 101 2.31 -1.71 -6.10
CA LEU A 101 1.80 -0.72 -5.14
C LEU A 101 2.92 -0.16 -4.25
N HIS A 102 3.82 -1.02 -3.76
CA HIS A 102 5.03 -0.61 -3.04
C HIS A 102 5.87 0.37 -3.87
N ILE A 103 6.21 0.03 -5.12
CA ILE A 103 6.95 0.93 -6.02
C ILE A 103 6.21 2.26 -6.23
N ALA A 104 4.89 2.24 -6.38
CA ALA A 104 4.10 3.47 -6.51
C ALA A 104 4.20 4.37 -5.26
N MET A 105 4.23 3.77 -4.06
CA MET A 105 4.40 4.53 -2.81
C MET A 105 5.82 5.06 -2.66
N VAL A 106 6.86 4.27 -3.01
CA VAL A 106 8.26 4.74 -3.04
C VAL A 106 8.41 5.96 -3.94
N ASN A 107 7.90 5.89 -5.17
CA ASN A 107 7.96 7.01 -6.12
C ASN A 107 7.24 8.26 -5.59
N LEU A 108 6.06 8.09 -4.98
CA LEU A 108 5.33 9.20 -4.35
C LEU A 108 6.10 9.78 -3.17
N PHE A 109 6.67 8.93 -2.31
CA PHE A 109 7.49 9.35 -1.17
C PHE A 109 8.71 10.14 -1.61
N ASP A 110 9.42 9.66 -2.62
CA ASP A 110 10.59 10.33 -3.19
C ASP A 110 10.23 11.68 -3.82
N ALA A 111 9.11 11.74 -4.55
CA ALA A 111 8.62 13.00 -5.10
C ALA A 111 8.30 14.02 -3.99
N LEU A 112 7.62 13.59 -2.92
CA LEU A 112 7.36 14.45 -1.77
C LEU A 112 8.67 14.86 -1.08
N ASN A 113 9.64 13.97 -0.90
CA ASN A 113 10.95 14.31 -0.31
C ASN A 113 11.69 15.36 -1.14
N SER A 114 11.73 15.19 -2.46
CA SER A 114 12.33 16.15 -3.38
C SER A 114 11.72 17.55 -3.23
N MET A 115 10.39 17.63 -3.07
CA MET A 115 9.70 18.91 -2.81
C MET A 115 10.08 19.51 -1.45
N ARG A 116 10.21 18.70 -0.40
CA ARG A 116 10.62 19.14 0.95
C ARG A 116 12.02 19.73 0.94
N ASP A 117 12.94 19.03 0.30
CA ASP A 117 14.37 19.32 0.34
C ASP A 117 14.73 20.56 -0.50
N ASN A 118 13.78 21.10 -1.26
CA ASN A 118 13.89 22.35 -2.01
C ASN A 118 12.84 23.39 -1.57
N PRO A 119 12.96 23.97 -0.36
CA PRO A 119 11.96 24.85 0.23
C PRO A 119 11.76 26.17 -0.54
N GLU A 120 12.78 26.62 -1.29
CA GLU A 120 12.72 27.84 -2.11
C GLU A 120 11.75 27.69 -3.29
N SER A 121 11.65 26.49 -3.86
CA SER A 121 10.75 26.18 -4.97
C SER A 121 9.55 25.31 -4.57
N LEU A 122 9.35 25.05 -3.27
CA LEU A 122 8.29 24.19 -2.74
C LEU A 122 6.92 24.47 -3.37
N ARG A 123 6.53 25.75 -3.42
CA ARG A 123 5.24 26.17 -3.98
C ARG A 123 5.12 25.84 -5.46
N GLU A 124 6.17 26.13 -6.23
CA GLU A 124 6.23 25.84 -7.67
C GLU A 124 6.18 24.32 -7.92
N ASN A 125 6.95 23.54 -7.16
CA ASN A 125 6.99 22.09 -7.28
C ASN A 125 5.64 21.46 -6.90
N LEU A 126 5.01 21.90 -5.81
CA LEU A 126 3.66 21.47 -5.43
C LEU A 126 2.65 21.81 -6.53
N GLN A 127 2.73 23.01 -7.09
CA GLN A 127 1.80 23.45 -8.13
C GLN A 127 2.00 22.67 -9.44
N GLY A 128 3.25 22.40 -9.82
CA GLY A 128 3.60 21.59 -11.00
C GLY A 128 3.23 20.11 -10.89
N ASN A 129 3.07 19.59 -9.66
CA ASN A 129 2.70 18.20 -9.38
C ASN A 129 1.26 18.03 -8.89
N LEU A 130 0.53 19.12 -8.70
CA LEU A 130 -0.83 19.10 -8.16
C LEU A 130 -1.79 18.20 -8.94
N GLY A 131 -1.62 18.13 -10.27
CA GLY A 131 -2.42 17.25 -11.12
C GLY A 131 -2.25 15.77 -10.76
N ALA A 132 -1.01 15.33 -10.54
CA ALA A 132 -0.70 13.95 -10.16
C ALA A 132 -1.12 13.65 -8.72
N LEU A 133 -0.88 14.58 -7.78
CA LEU A 133 -1.34 14.43 -6.39
C LEU A 133 -2.87 14.26 -6.30
N ARG A 134 -3.63 14.99 -7.12
CA ARG A 134 -5.09 14.82 -7.21
C ARG A 134 -5.54 13.54 -7.91
N LYS A 135 -4.70 12.94 -8.76
CA LYS A 135 -4.97 11.60 -9.28
C LYS A 135 -4.81 10.57 -8.15
N PHE A 136 -3.77 10.70 -7.32
CA PHE A 136 -3.62 9.88 -6.11
C PHE A 136 -4.82 9.98 -5.17
N ASP A 137 -5.38 11.18 -4.93
CA ASP A 137 -6.62 11.33 -4.13
C ASP A 137 -7.72 10.37 -4.60
N LYS A 138 -7.94 10.27 -5.92
CA LYS A 138 -8.96 9.39 -6.51
C LYS A 138 -8.58 7.92 -6.36
N LEU A 139 -7.31 7.59 -6.56
CA LEU A 139 -6.83 6.22 -6.44
C LEU A 139 -6.93 5.69 -5.01
N PHE A 140 -6.60 6.51 -4.01
CA PHE A 140 -6.80 6.15 -2.60
C PHE A 140 -8.27 6.03 -2.24
N LYS A 141 -9.14 6.92 -2.78
CA LYS A 141 -10.60 6.81 -2.60
C LYS A 141 -11.13 5.51 -3.19
N GLU A 142 -10.67 5.13 -4.39
CA GLU A 142 -11.06 3.87 -5.02
C GLU A 142 -10.53 2.65 -4.24
N LEU A 143 -9.28 2.72 -3.76
CA LEU A 143 -8.66 1.69 -2.91
C LEU A 143 -9.47 1.44 -1.63
N SER A 144 -10.12 2.48 -1.08
CA SER A 144 -10.96 2.37 0.13
C SER A 144 -12.15 1.42 -0.01
N HIS A 145 -12.59 1.14 -1.24
CA HIS A 145 -13.69 0.21 -1.50
C HIS A 145 -13.32 -1.26 -1.29
N TYR A 146 -12.02 -1.57 -1.19
CA TYR A 146 -11.52 -2.93 -1.01
C TYR A 146 -11.09 -3.14 0.43
N GLN A 147 -11.86 -3.95 1.17
CA GLN A 147 -11.62 -4.31 2.58
C GLN A 147 -10.62 -5.47 2.74
N SER A 148 -10.34 -6.16 1.63
CA SER A 148 -9.34 -7.21 1.54
C SER A 148 -8.32 -6.83 0.46
N PRO A 149 -7.01 -6.93 0.74
CA PRO A 149 -5.98 -6.61 -0.23
C PRO A 149 -6.05 -7.52 -1.47
N ASN A 150 -6.63 -8.71 -1.32
CA ASN A 150 -6.78 -9.66 -2.42
C ASN A 150 -7.84 -9.23 -3.45
N GLU A 151 -8.76 -8.34 -3.08
CA GLU A 151 -9.84 -7.86 -3.93
C GLU A 151 -9.43 -6.67 -4.81
N ILE A 152 -8.27 -6.08 -4.52
CA ILE A 152 -7.73 -4.96 -5.30
C ILE A 152 -7.54 -5.40 -6.76
N PRO A 153 -8.20 -4.73 -7.72
CA PRO A 153 -8.08 -5.08 -9.13
C PRO A 153 -6.72 -4.67 -9.68
N ASN A 154 -6.18 -5.47 -10.61
CA ASN A 154 -4.91 -5.17 -11.25
C ASN A 154 -4.93 -3.82 -11.98
N GLU A 155 -6.07 -3.42 -12.55
CA GLU A 155 -6.23 -2.12 -13.21
C GLU A 155 -5.94 -0.95 -12.26
N LEU A 156 -6.48 -0.99 -11.03
CA LEU A 156 -6.18 0.03 -10.02
C LEU A 156 -4.69 0.08 -9.68
N VAL A 157 -4.06 -1.10 -9.56
CA VAL A 157 -2.62 -1.21 -9.29
C VAL A 157 -1.77 -0.60 -10.40
N GLU A 158 -2.11 -0.86 -11.66
CA GLU A 158 -1.42 -0.26 -12.80
C GLU A 158 -1.61 1.27 -12.82
N ASN A 159 -2.82 1.76 -12.50
CA ASN A 159 -3.08 3.20 -12.43
C ASN A 159 -2.24 3.87 -11.34
N PHE A 160 -2.09 3.25 -10.16
CA PHE A 160 -1.15 3.73 -9.12
C PHE A 160 0.27 3.84 -9.66
N LEU A 161 0.75 2.81 -10.35
CA LEU A 161 2.10 2.77 -10.88
C LEU A 161 2.30 3.82 -11.98
N GLU A 162 1.36 3.99 -12.89
CA GLU A 162 1.42 4.99 -13.97
C GLU A 162 1.47 6.41 -13.41
N VAL A 163 0.56 6.76 -12.50
CA VAL A 163 0.54 8.09 -11.87
C VAL A 163 1.82 8.35 -11.08
N SER A 164 2.38 7.32 -10.43
CA SER A 164 3.65 7.45 -9.72
C SER A 164 4.84 7.75 -10.65
N LYS A 165 4.83 7.22 -11.88
CA LYS A 165 5.88 7.47 -12.87
C LYS A 165 5.86 8.92 -13.36
N GLU A 166 4.67 9.51 -13.50
CA GLU A 166 4.52 10.94 -13.82
C GLU A 166 5.20 11.86 -12.80
N LEU A 167 5.35 11.39 -11.54
CA LEU A 167 6.04 12.12 -10.48
C LEU A 167 7.56 11.88 -10.51
N SER A 168 8.03 10.69 -10.90
CA SER A 168 9.45 10.35 -10.92
C SER A 168 10.21 10.86 -12.15
N GLU A 169 9.51 11.18 -13.24
CA GLU A 169 10.10 11.60 -14.52
C GLU A 169 10.32 13.12 -14.64
N LYS A 170 10.13 13.89 -13.55
CA LYS A 170 10.35 15.34 -13.50
C LYS A 170 11.52 15.71 -12.59
#